data_AF-A0A316QEY6-F1
#
_entry.id   AF-A0A316QEY6-F1
#
_cell.length_a   1.000
_cell.length_b   1.000
_cell.length_c   1.000
_cell.angle_alpha   90.00
_cell.angle_beta   90.00
_cell.angle_gamma   90.00
#
_symmetry.space_group_name_H-M   'P 1'
#
loop_
_entity.id
_entity.type
_entity.pdbx_description
1 polymer ?
#
loop_
_entity_poly.entity_id
_entity_poly.type
_entity_poly.pdbx_seq_one_letter_code
_entity_poly.pdbx_strand_id
1 'polypeptide(L)'
;MKLKRFFKRLLIRWRKKKYDLRFPVCCKAHGVSFADRQGALAQSRSGDELQLVQVPLENYPQNVYIYSIELNRILGYLEKNLSDRLTSVFGKGFCLDGQISEITGGPPYPYFGCNIRIFETMEMMLPYLLE
;
A
#
# COMPACT_ATOMS: atom_id res chain seq x y z
N MET A 1 28.91 -1.34 -8.31
CA MET A 1 27.60 -1.46 -7.63
C MET A 1 27.12 -0.17 -6.94
N LYS A 2 27.97 0.56 -6.19
CA LYS A 2 27.59 1.79 -5.44
C LYS A 2 27.08 2.94 -6.33
N LEU A 3 27.71 3.16 -7.49
CA LEU A 3 27.38 4.25 -8.41
C LEU A 3 25.96 4.12 -9.01
N LYS A 4 25.57 2.92 -9.47
CA LYS A 4 24.20 2.65 -9.97
C LYS A 4 23.13 2.89 -8.89
N ARG A 5 23.41 2.49 -7.64
CA ARG A 5 22.50 2.71 -6.50
C ARG A 5 22.35 4.20 -6.16
N PHE A 6 23.44 4.96 -6.27
CA PHE A 6 23.43 6.41 -6.09
C PHE A 6 22.55 7.11 -7.13
N PHE A 7 22.74 6.84 -8.42
CA PHE A 7 21.91 7.41 -9.49
C PHE A 7 20.44 7.00 -9.36
N LYS A 8 20.14 5.75 -8.98
CA LYS A 8 18.76 5.30 -8.71
C LYS A 8 18.11 6.11 -7.59
N ARG A 9 18.82 6.36 -6.49
CA ARG A 9 18.32 7.19 -5.37
C ARG A 9 18.07 8.64 -5.80
N LEU A 10 18.97 9.21 -6.57
CA LEU A 10 18.81 10.57 -7.10
C LEU A 10 17.59 10.66 -8.02
N LEU A 11 17.41 9.68 -8.91
CA LEU A 11 16.26 9.59 -9.80
C LEU A 11 14.94 9.45 -9.01
N ILE A 12 14.89 8.58 -8.00
CA ILE A 12 13.71 8.43 -7.14
C ILE A 12 13.41 9.75 -6.42
N ARG A 13 14.43 10.43 -5.87
CA ARG A 13 14.26 11.73 -5.20
C ARG A 13 13.71 12.79 -6.15
N TRP A 14 14.21 12.85 -7.38
CA TRP A 14 13.71 13.76 -8.41
C TRP A 14 12.27 13.42 -8.81
N ARG A 15 11.96 12.13 -9.03
CA ARG A 15 10.60 11.68 -9.36
C ARG A 15 9.61 11.98 -8.24
N LYS A 16 9.97 11.75 -6.97
CA LYS A 16 9.12 12.12 -5.82
C LYS A 16 8.78 13.60 -5.83
N LYS A 17 9.76 14.48 -6.12
CA LYS A 17 9.51 15.92 -6.26
C LYS A 17 8.61 16.22 -7.46
N LYS A 18 8.86 15.60 -8.62
CA LYS A 18 8.05 15.77 -9.84
C LYS A 18 6.59 15.37 -9.65
N TYR A 19 6.34 14.29 -8.93
CA TYR A 19 5.01 13.74 -8.67
C TYR A 19 4.46 14.12 -7.29
N ASP A 20 5.04 15.10 -6.59
CA ASP A 20 4.66 15.59 -5.25
C ASP A 20 4.36 14.49 -4.20
N LEU A 21 5.15 13.41 -4.19
CA LEU A 21 5.00 12.31 -3.24
C LEU A 21 5.84 12.58 -1.98
N ARG A 22 5.15 12.75 -0.84
CA ARG A 22 5.75 12.92 0.49
C ARG A 22 5.32 11.77 1.38
N PHE A 23 6.30 11.12 2.00
CA PHE A 23 6.07 9.99 2.90
C PHE A 23 6.07 10.46 4.38
N PRO A 24 5.21 9.87 5.25
CA PRO A 24 4.23 8.84 4.92
C PRO A 24 3.07 9.39 4.07
N VAL A 25 2.63 8.61 3.08
CA VAL A 25 1.46 8.97 2.27
C VAL A 25 0.22 8.47 3.00
N CYS A 26 -0.65 9.37 3.43
CA CYS A 26 -1.94 9.03 4.00
C CYS A 26 -2.99 8.91 2.89
N CYS A 27 -3.72 7.80 2.86
CA CYS A 27 -4.83 7.60 1.93
C CYS A 27 -5.87 6.63 2.48
N LYS A 28 -6.97 6.45 1.74
CA LYS A 28 -8.02 5.49 2.05
C LYS A 28 -7.85 4.24 1.18
N ALA A 29 -8.14 3.08 1.74
CA ALA A 29 -8.27 1.84 0.99
C ALA A 29 -9.54 1.85 0.12
N HIS A 30 -9.43 1.46 -1.15
CA HIS A 30 -10.55 1.37 -2.08
C HIS A 30 -10.98 -0.07 -2.34
N GLY A 31 -12.23 -0.21 -2.79
CA GLY A 31 -12.86 -1.51 -3.03
C GLY A 31 -13.00 -2.35 -1.78
N VAL A 32 -13.12 -1.72 -0.61
CA VAL A 32 -13.29 -2.44 0.66
C VAL A 32 -14.63 -3.18 0.74
N SER A 33 -15.63 -2.80 -0.07
CA SER A 33 -17.01 -3.30 -0.02
C SER A 33 -17.20 -4.74 -0.53
N PHE A 34 -16.20 -5.37 -1.15
CA PHE A 34 -16.30 -6.79 -1.52
C PHE A 34 -16.33 -7.66 -0.25
N ALA A 35 -17.17 -8.70 -0.24
CA ALA A 35 -17.51 -9.46 0.96
C ALA A 35 -16.29 -10.00 1.71
N ASP A 36 -15.32 -10.60 1.01
CA ASP A 36 -14.11 -11.16 1.62
C ASP A 36 -13.25 -10.10 2.33
N ARG A 37 -13.31 -8.84 1.87
CA ARG A 37 -12.53 -7.73 2.43
C ARG A 37 -13.18 -7.16 3.68
N GLN A 38 -14.51 -7.16 3.75
CA GLN A 38 -15.24 -6.72 4.94
C GLN A 38 -14.94 -7.64 6.13
N GLY A 39 -14.90 -8.95 5.91
CA GLY A 39 -14.52 -9.91 6.96
C GLY A 39 -13.08 -9.75 7.44
N ALA A 40 -12.15 -9.39 6.55
CA ALA A 40 -10.77 -9.08 6.93
C ALA A 40 -10.69 -7.77 7.73
N LEU A 41 -11.34 -6.71 7.25
CA LEU A 41 -11.36 -5.40 7.92
C LEU A 41 -12.02 -5.44 9.30
N ALA A 42 -13.02 -6.29 9.51
CA ALA A 42 -13.63 -6.50 10.82
C ALA A 42 -12.66 -7.11 11.85
N GLN A 43 -11.63 -7.82 11.38
CA GLN A 43 -10.58 -8.42 12.22
C GLN A 43 -9.36 -7.51 12.36
N SER A 44 -9.19 -6.56 11.44
CA SER A 44 -8.07 -5.61 11.44
C SER A 44 -8.19 -4.56 12.54
N ARG A 45 -7.04 -3.98 12.91
CA ARG A 45 -6.92 -2.93 13.92
C ARG A 45 -6.03 -1.79 13.42
N SER A 46 -6.13 -0.64 14.08
CA SER A 46 -5.14 0.42 13.89
C SER A 46 -3.78 -0.10 14.36
N GLY A 47 -2.75 0.12 13.55
CA GLY A 47 -1.41 -0.37 13.79
C GLY A 47 -1.02 -1.61 12.98
N ASP A 48 -1.98 -2.36 12.42
CA ASP A 48 -1.69 -3.56 11.64
C ASP A 48 -0.77 -3.24 10.46
N GLU A 49 0.24 -4.09 10.27
CA GLU A 49 1.22 -3.94 9.21
C GLU A 49 0.67 -4.40 7.87
N LEU A 50 1.01 -3.63 6.83
CA LEU A 50 0.56 -3.83 5.47
C LEU A 50 1.73 -3.90 4.51
N GLN A 51 1.53 -4.63 3.42
CA GLN A 51 2.31 -4.45 2.19
C GLN A 51 1.45 -3.88 1.07
N LEU A 52 2.04 -2.90 0.38
CA LEU A 52 1.49 -2.30 -0.83
C LEU A 52 2.22 -2.90 -2.02
N VAL A 53 1.58 -3.85 -2.71
CA VAL A 53 2.21 -4.64 -3.77
C VAL A 53 1.63 -4.23 -5.13
N GLN A 54 2.48 -3.71 -6.00
CA GLN A 54 2.09 -3.37 -7.37
C GLN A 54 1.97 -4.64 -8.21
N VAL A 55 0.74 -4.98 -8.61
CA VAL A 55 0.43 -6.14 -9.45
C VAL A 55 -0.43 -5.69 -10.63
N PRO A 56 0.11 -5.68 -11.86
CA PRO A 56 -0.66 -5.32 -13.05
C PRO A 56 -1.85 -6.25 -13.28
N LEU A 57 -3.00 -5.66 -13.59
CA LEU A 57 -4.20 -6.37 -14.06
C LEU A 57 -4.53 -5.91 -15.47
N GLU A 58 -5.28 -6.72 -16.22
CA GLU A 58 -5.62 -6.47 -17.64
C GLU A 58 -6.16 -5.05 -17.88
N ASN A 59 -7.15 -4.63 -17.09
CA ASN A 59 -7.76 -3.29 -17.18
C ASN A 59 -7.14 -2.26 -16.22
N TYR A 60 -6.25 -2.69 -15.33
CA TYR A 60 -5.64 -1.86 -14.30
C TYR A 60 -4.14 -2.16 -14.20
N PRO A 61 -3.33 -1.75 -15.17
CA PRO A 61 -1.93 -2.17 -15.28
C PRO A 61 -1.08 -1.65 -14.12
N GLN A 62 -1.50 -0.58 -13.46
CA GLN A 62 -0.79 0.04 -12.34
C GLN A 62 -1.43 -0.30 -11.00
N ASN A 63 -2.31 -1.30 -10.95
CA ASN A 63 -2.99 -1.72 -9.73
C ASN A 63 -1.99 -2.01 -8.59
N VAL A 64 -2.39 -1.63 -7.37
CA VAL A 64 -1.63 -1.86 -6.14
C VAL A 64 -2.59 -2.44 -5.12
N TYR A 65 -2.30 -3.66 -4.68
CA TYR A 65 -3.02 -4.30 -3.59
C TYR A 65 -2.57 -3.74 -2.24
N ILE A 66 -3.54 -3.61 -1.34
CA ILE A 66 -3.30 -3.37 0.08
C ILE A 66 -3.45 -4.72 0.76
N TYR A 67 -2.33 -5.31 1.17
CA TYR A 67 -2.28 -6.64 1.76
C TYR A 67 -1.97 -6.54 3.26
N SER A 68 -2.79 -7.17 4.09
CA SER A 68 -2.54 -7.35 5.52
C SER A 68 -1.57 -8.50 5.71
N ILE A 69 -0.46 -8.22 6.38
CA ILE A 69 0.58 -9.21 6.70
C ILE A 69 0.02 -10.22 7.68
N GLU A 70 -0.49 -9.75 8.81
CA GLU A 70 -1.01 -10.59 9.90
C GLU A 70 -2.16 -11.51 9.45
N LEU A 71 -3.12 -10.98 8.68
CA LEU A 71 -4.28 -11.75 8.25
C LEU A 71 -4.02 -12.57 6.98
N ASN A 72 -2.87 -12.39 6.32
CA ASN A 72 -2.57 -12.95 5.01
C ASN A 72 -3.71 -12.73 3.99
N ARG A 73 -4.25 -11.51 3.94
CA ARG A 73 -5.45 -11.18 3.16
C ARG A 73 -5.34 -9.81 2.48
N ILE A 74 -5.92 -9.69 1.30
CA ILE A 74 -6.07 -8.41 0.60
C ILE A 74 -7.22 -7.64 1.25
N LEU A 75 -6.94 -6.42 1.72
CA LEU A 75 -7.93 -5.51 2.30
C LEU A 75 -8.57 -4.61 1.25
N GLY A 76 -7.88 -4.36 0.14
CA GLY A 76 -8.36 -3.48 -0.92
C GLY A 76 -7.28 -3.14 -1.94
N TYR A 77 -7.47 -2.01 -2.61
CA TYR A 77 -6.51 -1.44 -3.56
C TYR A 77 -6.31 0.05 -3.29
N LEU A 78 -5.19 0.58 -3.78
CA LEU A 78 -4.96 2.04 -3.79
C LEU A 78 -5.81 2.71 -4.88
N GLU A 79 -6.12 3.99 -4.66
CA GLU A 79 -6.72 4.85 -5.68
C GLU A 79 -5.81 4.93 -6.93
N LYS A 80 -6.43 5.07 -8.10
CA LYS A 80 -5.73 4.97 -9.39
C LYS A 80 -4.63 6.01 -9.53
N ASN A 81 -4.90 7.28 -9.28
CA ASN A 81 -3.90 8.35 -9.45
C ASN A 81 -2.72 8.17 -8.50
N LEU A 82 -2.96 7.76 -7.25
CA LEU A 82 -1.89 7.42 -6.31
C LEU A 82 -1.06 6.23 -6.81
N SER A 83 -1.71 5.18 -7.30
CA SER A 83 -1.04 4.01 -7.87
C SER A 83 -0.16 4.35 -9.07
N ASP A 84 -0.64 5.21 -9.96
CA ASP A 84 0.09 5.70 -11.13
C ASP A 84 1.33 6.53 -10.74
N ARG A 85 1.18 7.40 -9.72
CA ARG A 85 2.28 8.21 -9.18
C ARG A 85 3.35 7.34 -8.53
N LEU A 86 2.95 6.38 -7.69
CA LEU A 86 3.88 5.45 -7.05
C LEU A 86 4.61 4.61 -8.10
N THR A 87 3.91 4.08 -9.10
CA THR A 87 4.52 3.32 -10.20
C THR A 87 5.49 4.19 -11.01
N SER A 88 5.17 5.45 -11.23
CA SER A 88 6.06 6.39 -11.92
C SER A 88 7.34 6.68 -11.13
N VAL A 89 7.27 6.70 -9.79
CA VAL A 89 8.42 6.91 -8.91
C VAL A 89 9.28 5.65 -8.80
N PHE A 90 8.68 4.53 -8.39
CA PHE A 90 9.38 3.31 -7.98
C PHE A 90 9.57 2.28 -9.10
N GLY A 91 8.80 2.39 -10.19
CA GLY A 91 8.76 1.42 -11.27
C GLY A 91 7.72 0.31 -11.06
N LYS A 92 7.55 -0.57 -12.05
CA LYS A 92 6.64 -1.73 -11.97
C LYS A 92 7.15 -2.75 -10.95
N GLY A 93 6.22 -3.49 -10.33
CA GLY A 93 6.50 -4.52 -9.34
C GLY A 93 7.07 -3.98 -8.03
N PHE A 94 6.87 -2.69 -7.74
CA PHE A 94 7.30 -2.14 -6.46
C PHE A 94 6.53 -2.80 -5.32
N CYS A 95 7.18 -2.85 -4.16
CA CYS A 95 6.52 -3.12 -2.90
C CYS A 95 6.92 -2.00 -1.92
N LEU A 96 5.98 -1.56 -1.09
CA LEU A 96 6.19 -0.58 -0.04
C LEU A 96 5.51 -1.05 1.23
N ASP A 97 6.08 -0.67 2.36
CA ASP A 97 5.48 -0.88 3.67
C ASP A 97 4.29 0.05 3.89
N GLY A 98 3.33 -0.40 4.69
CA GLY A 98 2.24 0.43 5.15
C GLY A 98 1.70 -0.01 6.48
N GLN A 99 0.79 0.78 7.01
CA GLN A 99 0.12 0.50 8.26
C GLN A 99 -1.31 1.00 8.21
N ILE A 100 -2.24 0.27 8.83
CA ILE A 100 -3.59 0.78 9.07
C ILE A 100 -3.49 1.93 10.07
N SER A 101 -3.85 3.14 9.64
CA SER A 101 -3.93 4.27 10.56
C SER A 101 -5.23 4.24 11.35
N GLU A 102 -6.34 3.85 10.71
CA GLU A 102 -7.66 3.86 11.33
C GLU A 102 -8.63 2.93 10.58
N ILE A 103 -9.38 2.13 11.32
CA ILE A 103 -10.57 1.44 10.82
C ILE A 103 -11.77 2.36 11.03
N THR A 104 -12.55 2.59 9.97
CA THR A 104 -13.71 3.48 9.97
C THR A 104 -14.99 2.70 9.71
N GLY A 105 -16.15 3.21 10.10
CA GLY A 105 -17.42 2.51 9.95
C GLY A 105 -17.53 1.30 10.89
N GLY A 106 -18.10 0.20 10.40
CA GLY A 106 -18.47 -0.94 11.25
C GLY A 106 -19.71 -0.66 12.11
N PRO A 107 -20.18 -1.64 12.90
CA PRO A 107 -21.44 -1.53 13.65
C PRO A 107 -21.53 -0.21 14.44
N PRO A 108 -22.61 0.58 14.27
CA PRO A 108 -23.89 0.25 13.62
C PRO A 108 -23.94 0.43 12.09
N TYR A 109 -22.87 0.88 11.45
CA TYR A 109 -22.81 1.08 10.00
C TYR A 109 -22.60 -0.25 9.24
N PRO A 110 -23.14 -0.39 8.02
CA PRO A 110 -23.13 -1.65 7.28
C PRO A 110 -21.75 -2.06 6.74
N TYR A 111 -20.78 -1.13 6.68
CA TYR A 111 -19.49 -1.38 6.06
C TYR A 111 -18.33 -0.79 6.87
N PHE A 112 -17.22 -1.51 6.85
CA PHE A 112 -15.91 -1.06 7.31
C PHE A 112 -15.17 -0.35 6.17
N GLY A 113 -14.51 0.76 6.51
CA GLY A 113 -13.50 1.43 5.71
C GLY A 113 -12.14 1.37 6.42
N CYS A 114 -11.09 1.71 5.68
CA CYS A 114 -9.73 1.67 6.21
C CYS A 114 -8.92 2.85 5.68
N ASN A 115 -8.35 3.63 6.60
CA ASN A 115 -7.34 4.62 6.32
C ASN A 115 -5.98 4.00 6.57
N ILE A 116 -5.00 4.32 5.71
CA ILE A 116 -3.66 3.75 5.78
C ILE A 116 -2.59 4.83 5.67
N ARG A 117 -1.39 4.50 6.15
CA ARG A 117 -0.15 5.22 5.92
C ARG A 117 0.79 4.32 5.13
N ILE A 118 1.37 4.85 4.06
CA ILE A 118 2.37 4.16 3.25
C ILE A 118 3.73 4.76 3.58
N PHE A 119 4.75 3.93 3.77
CA PHE A 119 6.12 4.32 4.08
C PHE A 119 7.07 4.04 2.91
N GLU A 120 8.20 4.75 2.88
CA GLU A 120 9.25 4.55 1.86
C GLU A 120 10.25 3.47 2.30
N THR A 121 9.74 2.38 2.85
CA THR A 121 10.51 1.23 3.34
C THR A 121 9.95 -0.07 2.74
N MET A 122 10.70 -1.16 2.89
CA MET A 122 10.35 -2.50 2.40
C MET A 122 10.75 -3.56 3.43
N GLU A 123 10.57 -3.24 4.71
CA GLU A 123 11.16 -3.93 5.86
C GLU A 123 10.13 -4.70 6.68
N MET A 124 8.85 -4.33 6.67
CA MET A 124 7.83 -4.92 7.56
C MET A 124 7.62 -6.43 7.35
N MET A 125 7.75 -6.93 6.13
CA MET A 125 7.65 -8.38 5.86
C MET A 125 8.91 -9.18 6.21
N LEU A 126 10.06 -8.52 6.41
CA LEU A 126 11.34 -9.25 6.56
C LEU A 126 11.34 -10.25 7.72
N PRO A 127 10.78 -9.93 8.91
CA PRO A 127 10.71 -10.89 10.01
C PRO A 127 9.91 -12.16 9.66
N TYR A 128 8.84 -12.01 8.86
CA TYR A 128 7.90 -13.07 8.51
C TYR A 128 8.38 -13.98 7.36
N LEU A 129 9.48 -13.64 6.69
CA LEU A 129 10.08 -14.45 5.62
C LEU A 129 11.24 -15.33 6.10
N LEU A 130 11.68 -15.15 7.35
CA LEU A 130 12.83 -15.83 7.94
C LEU A 130 12.42 -16.94 8.92
N GLU A 131 11.12 -17.16 9.09
CA GLU A 131 10.52 -18.29 9.81
C GLU A 131 10.21 -19.45 8.85
#